data_AF-A0A821LNG8-F1
#
_entry.id   AF-A0A821LNG8-F1
#
_cell.length_a   1.000
_cell.length_b   1.000
_cell.length_c   1.000
_cell.angle_alpha   90.00
_cell.angle_beta   90.00
_cell.angle_gamma   90.00
#
_symmetry.space_group_name_H-M   'P 1'
#
loop_
_entity.id
_entity.type
_entity.pdbx_description
1 polymer ?
#
loop_
_entity_poly.entity_id
_entity_poly.type
_entity_poly.pdbx_seq_one_letter_code
_entity_poly.pdbx_strand_id
1 'polypeptide(L)'
;NIDLEWLIKSMITIHQPVLFVGDTGSSKTATILSYIRNFDSQYTNLILNFSSRTKSIDVQRSIESQLEKRSKDTYGPTAGTKLIIFLDDISMPKIDQYGTQQSIALLKLLIEKHGMYERTGELNWKFITDIDWIAAMSTPGNELL
;
A
#
# COMPACT_ATOMS: atom_id res chain seq x y z
N ASN A 1 -14.31 12.34 13.24
CA ASN A 1 -13.63 11.07 12.90
C ASN A 1 -14.55 10.05 12.22
N ILE A 2 -15.88 10.19 12.34
CA ILE A 2 -16.88 9.46 11.53
C ILE A 2 -16.63 9.63 10.01
N ASP A 3 -16.09 10.78 9.60
CA ASP A 3 -15.85 11.11 8.20
C ASP A 3 -14.72 10.28 7.57
N LEU A 4 -13.69 9.91 8.33
CA LEU A 4 -12.54 9.16 7.82
C LEU A 4 -12.92 7.70 7.58
N GLU A 5 -13.57 7.06 8.56
CA GLU A 5 -14.06 5.68 8.41
C GLU A 5 -15.08 5.56 7.28
N TRP A 6 -16.00 6.52 7.17
CA TRP A 6 -16.95 6.58 6.05
C TRP A 6 -16.23 6.70 4.70
N LEU A 7 -15.20 7.54 4.61
CA LEU A 7 -14.42 7.68 3.38
C LEU A 7 -13.67 6.40 3.02
N ILE A 8 -12.98 5.77 3.99
CA ILE A 8 -12.29 4.49 3.76
C ILE A 8 -13.29 3.45 3.26
N LYS A 9 -14.44 3.30 3.93
CA LYS A 9 -15.50 2.37 3.52
C LYS A 9 -15.95 2.62 2.08
N SER A 10 -16.20 3.89 1.75
CA SER A 10 -16.68 4.27 0.42
C SER A 10 -15.65 3.93 -0.66
N MET A 11 -14.39 4.27 -0.42
CA MET A 11 -13.29 4.06 -1.38
C MET A 11 -12.99 2.57 -1.60
N ILE A 12 -13.01 1.75 -0.55
CA ILE A 12 -12.87 0.28 -0.66
C ILE A 12 -14.05 -0.34 -1.43
N THR A 13 -15.27 0.15 -1.20
CA THR A 13 -16.47 -0.37 -1.89
C THR A 13 -16.38 -0.17 -3.41
N ILE A 14 -15.75 0.92 -3.86
CA ILE A 14 -15.58 1.23 -5.29
C ILE A 14 -14.19 0.84 -5.83
N HIS A 15 -13.37 0.15 -5.03
CA HIS A 15 -12.01 -0.27 -5.37
C HIS A 15 -11.11 0.88 -5.86
N GLN A 16 -11.16 2.01 -5.16
CA GLN A 16 -10.32 3.17 -5.44
C GLN A 16 -9.27 3.38 -4.33
N PRO A 17 -7.98 3.55 -4.69
CA PRO A 17 -6.95 3.94 -3.74
C PRO A 17 -7.28 5.27 -3.03
N VAL A 18 -6.97 5.36 -1.74
CA VAL A 18 -7.17 6.59 -0.95
C VAL A 18 -5.91 6.97 -0.18
N LEU A 19 -5.58 8.26 -0.18
CA LEU A 19 -4.45 8.85 0.55
C LEU A 19 -4.96 9.92 1.53
N PHE A 20 -4.60 9.77 2.80
CA PHE A 20 -4.89 10.73 3.87
C PHE A 20 -3.67 11.58 4.19
N VAL A 21 -3.77 12.89 4.01
CA VAL A 21 -2.70 13.85 4.31
C VAL A 21 -3.13 14.74 5.47
N GLY A 22 -2.24 14.97 6.43
CA GLY A 22 -2.45 15.92 7.52
C GLY A 22 -1.32 15.87 8.54
N ASP A 23 -1.37 16.69 9.57
CA ASP A 23 -0.25 16.82 10.52
C ASP A 23 0.04 15.54 11.32
N THR A 24 1.30 15.40 11.76
CA THR A 24 1.71 14.36 12.70
C THR A 24 0.86 14.45 13.97
N GLY A 25 0.41 13.30 14.49
CA GLY A 25 -0.44 13.26 15.68
C GLY A 25 -1.93 13.51 15.41
N SER A 26 -2.38 13.73 14.17
CA SER A 26 -3.81 13.92 13.83
C SER A 26 -4.65 12.61 13.83
N SER A 27 -4.19 11.58 14.54
CA SER A 27 -4.85 10.27 14.71
C SER A 27 -5.19 9.48 13.43
N LYS A 28 -4.63 9.84 12.25
CA LYS A 28 -4.85 9.14 10.97
C LYS A 28 -4.55 7.65 11.08
N THR A 29 -3.30 7.31 11.40
CA THR A 29 -2.83 5.93 11.59
C THR A 29 -3.71 5.15 12.56
N ALA A 30 -3.98 5.71 13.74
CA ALA A 30 -4.78 5.03 14.76
C ALA A 30 -6.20 4.73 14.29
N THR A 31 -6.83 5.68 13.59
CA THR A 31 -8.19 5.53 13.07
C THR A 31 -8.25 4.52 11.93
N ILE A 32 -7.31 4.58 10.98
CA ILE A 32 -7.20 3.63 9.87
C ILE A 32 -6.97 2.22 10.40
N LEU A 33 -6.04 2.04 11.34
CA LEU A 33 -5.76 0.73 11.94
C LEU A 33 -6.96 0.19 12.73
N SER A 34 -7.68 1.07 13.45
CA SER A 34 -8.91 0.69 14.15
C SER A 34 -9.96 0.19 13.18
N TYR A 35 -10.15 0.88 12.05
CA TYR A 35 -11.08 0.48 11.00
C TYR A 35 -10.68 -0.86 10.35
N ILE A 36 -9.40 -1.02 10.00
CA ILE A 36 -8.87 -2.24 9.36
C ILE A 36 -9.07 -3.49 10.25
N ARG A 37 -8.91 -3.35 11.57
CA ARG A 37 -9.12 -4.46 12.53
C ARG A 37 -10.56 -4.96 12.58
N ASN A 38 -11.51 -4.12 12.18
CA ASN A 38 -12.94 -4.44 12.20
C ASN A 38 -13.46 -4.89 10.81
N PHE A 39 -12.57 -5.17 9.85
CA PHE A 39 -13.00 -5.70 8.56
C PHE A 39 -13.62 -7.09 8.67
N ASP A 40 -14.56 -7.34 7.77
CA ASP A 40 -15.14 -8.66 7.57
C ASP A 40 -14.07 -9.69 7.16
N SER A 41 -14.35 -10.97 7.41
CA SER A 41 -13.44 -12.09 7.11
C SER A 41 -13.10 -12.25 5.62
N GLN A 42 -13.81 -11.56 4.73
CA GLN A 42 -13.50 -11.49 3.30
C GLN A 42 -12.25 -10.64 3.00
N TYR A 43 -11.73 -9.88 3.97
CA TYR A 43 -10.55 -9.06 3.81
C TYR A 43 -9.36 -9.61 4.60
N THR A 44 -8.20 -9.63 3.95
CA THR A 44 -6.89 -9.78 4.61
C THR A 44 -6.16 -8.44 4.55
N ASN A 45 -5.19 -8.23 5.44
CA ASN A 45 -4.58 -6.91 5.60
C ASN A 45 -3.06 -6.99 5.65
N LEU A 46 -2.38 -6.08 4.96
CA LEU A 46 -0.94 -5.85 5.06
C LEU A 46 -0.69 -4.40 5.49
N ILE A 47 0.01 -4.21 6.61
CA ILE A 47 0.38 -2.89 7.12
C ILE A 47 1.88 -2.68 6.85
N LEU A 48 2.21 -1.62 6.11
CA LEU A 48 3.58 -1.21 5.83
C LEU A 48 3.84 0.17 6.42
N ASN A 49 4.66 0.23 7.46
CA ASN A 49 5.12 1.49 8.04
C ASN A 49 6.41 1.92 7.32
N PHE A 50 6.33 3.01 6.56
CA PHE A 50 7.46 3.49 5.78
C PHE A 50 8.44 4.25 6.68
N SER A 51 9.71 4.17 6.33
CA SER A 51 10.80 4.90 6.98
C SER A 51 11.84 5.28 5.94
N SER A 52 12.80 6.12 6.33
CA SER A 52 13.94 6.45 5.48
C SER A 52 14.78 5.24 5.03
N ARG A 53 14.63 4.08 5.68
CA ARG A 53 15.31 2.82 5.33
C ARG A 53 14.50 1.90 4.44
N THR A 54 13.20 2.15 4.25
CA THR A 54 12.31 1.29 3.46
C THR A 54 12.67 1.38 1.98
N LYS A 55 13.14 0.27 1.40
CA LYS A 55 13.48 0.16 -0.02
C LYS A 55 12.36 -0.47 -0.81
N SER A 56 12.41 -0.29 -2.13
CA SER A 56 11.43 -0.88 -3.05
C SER A 56 11.41 -2.41 -3.00
N ILE A 57 12.54 -3.05 -2.68
CA ILE A 57 12.61 -4.51 -2.49
C ILE A 57 11.86 -4.97 -1.24
N ASP A 58 11.85 -4.17 -0.18
CA ASP A 58 11.15 -4.51 1.06
C ASP A 58 9.64 -4.48 0.82
N VAL A 59 9.16 -3.43 0.15
CA VAL A 59 7.75 -3.30 -0.28
C VAL A 59 7.34 -4.46 -1.17
N GLN A 60 8.12 -4.79 -2.20
CA GLN A 60 7.81 -5.90 -3.10
C GLN A 60 7.72 -7.23 -2.34
N ARG A 61 8.70 -7.54 -1.49
CA ARG A 61 8.70 -8.80 -0.71
C ARG A 61 7.53 -8.89 0.24
N SER A 62 7.19 -7.80 0.92
CA SER A 62 6.04 -7.79 1.83
C SER A 62 4.74 -8.02 1.07
N ILE A 63 4.56 -7.42 -0.10
CA ILE A 63 3.37 -7.68 -0.94
C ILE A 63 3.37 -9.12 -1.43
N GLU A 64 4.47 -9.61 -2.03
CA GLU A 64 4.56 -10.99 -2.55
C GLU A 64 4.30 -12.04 -1.45
N SER A 65 4.65 -11.76 -0.20
CA SER A 65 4.38 -12.67 0.93
C SER A 65 2.88 -12.90 1.20
N GLN A 66 2.02 -12.03 0.69
CA GLN A 66 0.56 -12.10 0.84
C GLN A 66 -0.12 -12.67 -0.40
N LEU A 67 0.63 -13.06 -1.43
CA LEU A 67 0.08 -13.46 -2.73
C LEU A 67 0.36 -14.92 -3.05
N GLU A 68 -0.66 -15.58 -3.60
CA GLU A 68 -0.63 -16.91 -4.16
C GLU A 68 -0.73 -16.82 -5.69
N LYS A 69 -0.09 -17.75 -6.38
CA LYS A 69 -0.17 -17.86 -7.84
C LYS A 69 -1.53 -18.45 -8.23
N ARG A 70 -2.32 -17.73 -9.02
CA ARG A 70 -3.64 -18.15 -9.50
C ARG A 70 -3.62 -18.71 -10.92
N SER A 71 -2.78 -18.14 -11.77
CA SER A 71 -2.59 -18.56 -13.16
C SER A 71 -1.12 -18.40 -13.56
N LYS A 72 -0.78 -18.54 -14.84
CA LYS A 72 0.61 -18.40 -15.33
C LYS A 72 1.31 -17.14 -14.80
N ASP A 73 0.64 -15.99 -14.93
CA ASP A 73 1.22 -14.67 -14.63
C ASP A 73 0.35 -13.87 -13.64
N THR A 74 -0.76 -14.43 -13.14
CA THR A 74 -1.67 -13.76 -12.20
C THR A 74 -1.48 -14.23 -10.78
N TYR A 75 -1.42 -13.26 -9.87
CA TYR A 75 -1.24 -13.43 -8.43
C TYR A 75 -2.32 -12.64 -7.69
N GLY A 76 -2.71 -13.14 -6.52
CA GLY A 76 -3.70 -12.50 -5.67
C GLY A 76 -3.62 -13.09 -4.26
N PRO A 77 -4.30 -12.50 -3.26
CA PRO A 77 -4.43 -13.12 -1.95
C PRO A 77 -5.17 -14.46 -2.04
N THR A 78 -5.26 -15.16 -0.91
CA THR A 78 -6.02 -16.41 -0.76
C THR A 78 -7.37 -16.33 -1.48
N ALA A 79 -7.72 -17.38 -2.21
CA ALA A 79 -8.90 -17.39 -3.06
C ALA A 79 -10.18 -17.01 -2.28
N GLY A 80 -10.95 -16.06 -2.81
CA GLY A 80 -12.18 -15.56 -2.20
C GLY A 80 -11.98 -14.39 -1.22
N THR A 81 -10.74 -13.95 -0.97
CA THR A 81 -10.47 -12.75 -0.16
C THR A 81 -9.96 -11.58 -1.00
N LYS A 82 -10.00 -10.38 -0.41
CA LYS A 82 -9.33 -9.16 -0.92
C LYS A 82 -8.25 -8.71 0.06
N LEU A 83 -7.11 -8.27 -0.44
CA LEU A 83 -6.00 -7.76 0.37
C LEU A 83 -6.11 -6.24 0.47
N ILE A 84 -6.25 -5.72 1.68
CA ILE A 84 -6.12 -4.29 1.97
C ILE A 84 -4.67 -4.00 2.33
N ILE A 85 -4.00 -3.17 1.54
CA ILE A 85 -2.65 -2.69 1.86
C ILE A 85 -2.76 -1.30 2.46
N PHE A 86 -2.36 -1.16 3.72
CA PHE A 86 -2.19 0.13 4.38
C PHE A 86 -0.73 0.55 4.37
N LEU A 87 -0.46 1.71 3.78
CA LEU A 87 0.85 2.33 3.69
C LEU A 87 0.89 3.54 4.65
N ASP A 88 1.61 3.43 5.75
CA ASP A 88 1.78 4.53 6.69
C ASP A 88 3.08 5.29 6.42
N ASP A 89 3.09 6.60 6.62
CA ASP A 89 4.21 7.51 6.38
C ASP A 89 4.84 7.40 4.98
N ILE A 90 4.03 7.37 3.92
CA ILE A 90 4.51 7.08 2.55
C ILE A 90 5.56 8.09 2.03
N SER A 91 5.65 9.29 2.61
CA SER A 91 6.63 10.32 2.27
C SER A 91 8.04 10.03 2.78
N MET A 92 8.21 9.18 3.79
CA MET A 92 9.48 8.94 4.49
C MET A 92 10.64 8.29 3.70
N PRO A 93 10.45 7.43 2.68
CA PRO A 93 11.56 6.74 2.03
C PRO A 93 12.63 7.71 1.50
N LYS A 94 13.91 7.35 1.65
CA LYS A 94 15.01 8.21 1.24
C LYS A 94 14.97 8.52 -0.26
N ILE A 95 15.18 9.78 -0.59
CA ILE A 95 15.39 10.26 -1.96
C ILE A 95 16.81 9.88 -2.39
N ASP A 96 16.95 9.24 -3.56
CA ASP A 96 18.27 8.94 -4.13
C ASP A 96 18.93 10.16 -4.77
N GLN A 97 20.16 9.99 -5.28
CA GLN A 97 20.94 11.08 -5.88
C GLN A 97 20.28 11.72 -7.12
N TYR A 98 19.25 11.10 -7.67
CA TYR A 98 18.51 11.58 -8.84
C TYR A 98 17.14 12.15 -8.47
N GLY A 99 16.86 12.36 -7.18
CA GLY A 99 15.57 12.90 -6.76
C GLY A 99 14.45 11.86 -6.73
N THR A 100 14.76 10.56 -6.79
CA THR A 100 13.76 9.49 -6.89
C THR A 100 13.58 8.74 -5.57
N GLN A 101 12.32 8.49 -5.19
CA GLN A 101 11.98 7.55 -4.11
C GLN A 101 11.56 6.22 -4.73
N GLN A 102 12.48 5.25 -4.77
CA GLN A 102 12.27 3.98 -5.46
C GLN A 102 11.03 3.21 -4.98
N SER A 103 10.74 3.27 -3.67
CA SER A 103 9.56 2.63 -3.08
C SER A 103 8.26 3.24 -3.62
N ILE A 104 8.23 4.55 -3.83
CA ILE A 104 7.08 5.27 -4.40
C ILE A 104 6.94 4.99 -5.89
N ALA A 105 8.06 4.92 -6.63
CA ALA A 105 8.04 4.53 -8.04
C ALA A 105 7.46 3.12 -8.25
N LEU A 106 7.81 2.16 -7.38
CA LEU A 106 7.23 0.83 -7.40
C LEU A 106 5.72 0.85 -7.09
N LEU A 107 5.30 1.58 -6.06
CA LEU A 107 3.88 1.70 -5.72
C LEU A 107 3.06 2.32 -6.86
N LYS A 108 3.60 3.34 -7.52
CA LYS A 108 2.97 3.93 -8.72
C LYS A 108 2.80 2.88 -9.82
N LEU A 109 3.84 2.09 -10.12
CA LEU A 109 3.75 1.00 -11.09
C LEU A 109 2.65 -0.01 -10.72
N LEU A 110 2.64 -0.46 -9.45
CA LEU A 110 1.67 -1.43 -8.94
C LEU A 110 0.23 -0.95 -9.07
N ILE A 111 -0.03 0.29 -8.67
CA ILE A 111 -1.38 0.86 -8.67
C ILE A 111 -1.85 1.14 -10.11
N GLU A 112 -1.00 1.70 -10.97
CA GLU A 112 -1.39 2.09 -12.33
C GLU A 112 -1.44 0.94 -13.33
N LYS A 113 -0.60 -0.09 -13.13
CA LYS A 113 -0.47 -1.21 -14.07
C LYS A 113 -0.99 -2.53 -13.52
N HIS A 114 -1.47 -2.54 -12.27
CA HIS A 114 -1.98 -3.74 -11.60
C HIS A 114 -0.96 -4.89 -11.62
N GLY A 115 0.30 -4.58 -11.34
CA GLY A 115 1.37 -5.57 -11.39
C GLY A 115 2.77 -5.00 -11.25
N MET A 116 3.75 -5.90 -11.30
CA MET A 116 5.17 -5.55 -11.22
C MET A 116 6.02 -6.63 -11.90
N TYR A 117 7.26 -6.28 -12.23
CA TYR A 117 8.23 -7.24 -12.74
C TYR A 117 8.87 -8.07 -11.63
N GLU A 118 9.19 -9.31 -11.97
CA GLU A 118 10.17 -10.10 -11.22
C GLU A 118 11.52 -9.38 -11.20
N ARG A 119 12.13 -9.27 -10.02
CA ARG A 119 13.47 -8.66 -9.88
C ARG A 119 14.60 -9.66 -10.12
N THR A 120 14.29 -10.95 -10.05
CA THR A 120 15.24 -12.05 -10.24
C THR A 120 14.61 -13.06 -11.20
N GLY A 121 15.40 -13.59 -12.12
CA GLY A 121 14.91 -14.52 -13.14
C GLY A 121 14.69 -13.83 -14.49
N GLU A 122 13.60 -14.18 -15.17
CA GLU A 122 13.35 -13.82 -16.57
C GLU A 122 12.70 -12.44 -16.76
N LEU A 123 12.54 -11.67 -15.67
CA LEU A 123 11.84 -10.37 -15.67
C LEU A 123 10.39 -10.49 -16.17
N ASN A 124 9.70 -11.56 -15.78
CA ASN A 124 8.30 -11.74 -16.14
C ASN A 124 7.42 -10.71 -15.43
N TRP A 125 6.34 -10.30 -16.09
CA TRP A 125 5.33 -9.43 -15.50
C TRP A 125 4.37 -10.25 -14.64
N LYS A 126 4.21 -9.87 -13.37
CA LYS A 126 3.20 -10.42 -12.46
C LYS A 126 2.00 -9.50 -12.41
N PHE A 127 0.88 -9.95 -12.93
CA PHE A 127 -0.42 -9.31 -12.71
C PHE A 127 -0.86 -9.58 -11.28
N ILE A 128 -1.25 -8.52 -10.56
CA ILE A 128 -1.68 -8.58 -9.18
C ILE A 128 -3.14 -8.14 -9.11
N THR A 129 -3.97 -8.97 -8.47
CA THR A 129 -5.42 -8.84 -8.46
C THR A 129 -5.96 -8.88 -7.02
N ASP A 130 -7.19 -8.38 -6.84
CA ASP A 130 -7.90 -8.37 -5.55
C ASP A 130 -7.16 -7.62 -4.43
N ILE A 131 -6.63 -6.44 -4.76
CA ILE A 131 -5.96 -5.55 -3.80
C ILE A 131 -6.64 -4.18 -3.78
N ASP A 132 -6.87 -3.65 -2.58
CA ASP A 132 -7.24 -2.25 -2.35
C ASP A 132 -6.17 -1.53 -1.52
N TRP A 133 -6.06 -0.20 -1.70
CA TRP A 133 -4.97 0.60 -1.15
C TRP A 133 -5.49 1.72 -0.24
N ILE A 134 -4.92 1.79 0.96
CA ILE A 134 -5.08 2.91 1.88
C ILE A 134 -3.69 3.45 2.18
N ALA A 135 -3.52 4.77 2.18
CA ALA A 135 -2.25 5.39 2.53
C ALA A 135 -2.45 6.58 3.46
N ALA A 136 -1.45 6.86 4.29
CA ALA A 136 -1.37 8.06 5.09
C ALA A 136 0.03 8.68 5.01
N MET A 137 0.09 10.00 5.12
CA MET A 137 1.35 10.74 5.25
C MET A 137 1.14 12.05 6.01
N SER A 138 2.26 12.56 6.52
CA SER A 138 2.34 13.92 7.03
C SER A 138 2.34 14.94 5.90
N THR A 139 1.90 16.17 6.18
CA THR A 139 1.98 17.28 5.21
C THR A 139 3.44 17.51 4.82
N PRO A 140 3.80 17.48 3.52
CA PRO A 140 5.17 17.74 3.08
C PRO A 140 5.63 19.12 3.55
N GLY A 141 6.79 19.17 4.23
CA GLY A 141 7.37 20.41 4.77
C GLY A 141 7.40 20.50 6.29
N ASN A 142 6.60 19.71 7.02
CA ASN A 142 6.67 19.63 8.49
C ASN A 142 7.77 18.67 8.99
N GLU A 143 8.44 17.95 8.10
CA GLU A 143 9.55 17.02 8.40
C GLU A 143 10.94 17.66 8.22
N LEU A 144 11.00 18.96 7.93
CA LEU A 144 12.22 19.75 7.76
C LEU A 144 12.30 20.88 8.80
N LEU A 145 12.24 20.54 10.09
CA LEU A 145 12.82 21.31 11.19
C LEU A 145 13.30 20.37 12.29
#